data_AF-A0A958A1W5-F1
#
_entry.id   AF-A0A958A1W5-F1
#
_cell.length_a   1.000
_cell.length_b   1.000
_cell.length_c   1.000
_cell.angle_alpha   90.00
_cell.angle_beta   90.00
_cell.angle_gamma   90.00
#
_symmetry.space_group_name_H-M   'P 1'
#
loop_
_entity.id
_entity.type
_entity.pdbx_description
1 polymer ?
#
loop_
_entity_poly.entity_id
_entity_poly.type
_entity_poly.pdbx_seq_one_letter_code
_entity_poly.pdbx_strand_id
1 'polypeptide(L)'
;MSPNQSQTNPPLPSLAEPLARVFADRAEADWAFDLFRDTTRRLQATGAYDPRLAVTLSERSGKLHLRLNFGSWLVLGVRGPGQTLERVDMALLAREVAWDERFTGFAFERKEGEPEVRTYALPIDVVRPLTSTLQQAYDTTLDFIAAKFQNWKKATHWKQHNPEIVEAFFDPDRRERLFVSGLTDFELVYERQYTAFGQELVLAEEGVDYEVEAKAEAELESEMEESMEAGDRVLTEPFSQIFLNIEEA
;
A
#
# COMPACT_ATOMS: atom_id res chain seq x y z
N MET A 1 -40.82 46.60 13.76
CA MET A 1 -39.53 45.97 14.13
C MET A 1 -39.74 44.47 14.05
N SER A 2 -39.31 43.86 12.95
CA SER A 2 -39.41 42.40 12.75
C SER A 2 -38.21 41.73 13.44
N PRO A 3 -38.40 40.62 14.15
CA PRO A 3 -37.34 39.97 14.89
C PRO A 3 -36.36 39.27 13.95
N ASN A 4 -35.11 39.40 14.36
CA ASN A 4 -33.87 38.86 13.81
C ASN A 4 -34.00 37.38 13.45
N GLN A 5 -33.89 37.04 12.15
CA GLN A 5 -33.69 35.65 11.73
C GLN A 5 -32.24 35.28 12.06
N SER A 6 -32.07 34.55 13.15
CA SER A 6 -30.84 33.80 13.41
C SER A 6 -30.62 32.84 12.24
N GLN A 7 -29.70 33.19 11.34
CA GLN A 7 -29.17 32.26 10.35
C GLN A 7 -28.46 31.14 11.11
N THR A 8 -29.19 30.07 11.41
CA THR A 8 -28.59 28.80 11.76
C THR A 8 -27.94 28.30 10.47
N ASN A 9 -26.61 28.37 10.38
CA ASN A 9 -25.87 27.67 9.35
C ASN A 9 -26.38 26.21 9.35
N PRO A 10 -26.73 25.64 8.18
CA PRO A 10 -27.08 24.23 8.12
C PRO A 10 -25.92 23.42 8.72
N PRO A 11 -26.19 22.33 9.45
CA PRO A 11 -25.13 21.42 9.87
C PRO A 11 -24.34 21.04 8.62
N LEU A 12 -23.01 21.15 8.69
CA LEU A 12 -22.12 20.72 7.61
C LEU A 12 -22.56 19.31 7.17
N PRO A 13 -22.62 19.01 5.86
CA PRO A 13 -23.01 17.69 5.40
C PRO A 13 -22.13 16.64 6.09
N SER A 14 -22.78 15.65 6.71
CA SER A 14 -22.09 14.51 7.32
C SER A 14 -21.25 13.82 6.26
N LEU A 15 -20.00 13.47 6.60
CA LEU A 15 -19.16 12.65 5.73
C LEU A 15 -19.91 11.38 5.36
N ALA A 16 -19.82 10.98 4.10
CA ALA A 16 -20.34 9.71 3.63
C ALA A 16 -19.42 8.54 4.00
N GLU A 17 -19.98 7.34 3.94
CA GLU A 17 -19.20 6.10 4.07
C GLU A 17 -18.24 5.94 2.86
N PRO A 18 -17.03 5.41 3.04
CA PRO A 18 -16.50 4.88 4.30
C PRO A 18 -15.77 5.93 5.17
N LEU A 19 -15.65 7.19 4.71
CA LEU A 19 -14.88 8.23 5.39
C LEU A 19 -15.47 8.63 6.75
N ALA A 20 -16.79 8.50 6.91
CA ALA A 20 -17.49 8.66 8.19
C ALA A 20 -16.94 7.75 9.30
N ARG A 21 -16.37 6.58 8.94
CA ARG A 21 -15.73 5.65 9.89
C ARG A 21 -14.26 5.97 10.16
N VAL A 22 -13.62 6.79 9.33
CA VAL A 22 -12.20 7.18 9.46
C VAL A 22 -12.06 8.49 10.25
N PHE A 23 -12.93 9.47 9.98
CA PHE A 23 -12.80 10.82 10.52
C PHE A 23 -13.92 11.16 11.49
N ALA A 24 -13.60 11.92 12.53
CA ALA A 24 -14.58 12.38 13.51
C ALA A 24 -15.60 13.37 12.92
N ASP A 25 -15.13 14.23 12.01
CA ASP A 25 -15.93 15.24 11.33
C ASP A 25 -15.26 15.69 10.02
N ARG A 26 -15.94 16.56 9.28
CA ARG A 26 -15.44 17.09 8.00
C ARG A 26 -14.18 17.96 8.16
N ALA A 27 -14.01 18.65 9.29
CA ALA A 27 -12.83 19.48 9.52
C ALA A 27 -11.57 18.61 9.72
N GLU A 28 -11.71 17.48 10.41
CA GLU A 28 -10.67 16.47 10.54
C GLU A 28 -10.34 15.83 9.19
N ALA A 29 -11.35 15.52 8.38
CA ALA A 29 -11.15 14.98 7.04
C ALA A 29 -10.41 15.98 6.12
N ASP A 30 -10.83 17.25 6.10
CA ASP A 30 -10.17 18.31 5.32
C ASP A 30 -8.69 18.45 5.74
N TRP A 31 -8.42 18.52 7.04
CA TRP A 31 -7.05 18.58 7.57
C TRP A 31 -6.23 17.36 7.15
N ALA A 32 -6.78 16.15 7.29
CA ALA A 32 -6.08 14.93 6.94
C ALA A 32 -5.78 14.87 5.44
N PHE A 33 -6.73 15.24 4.58
CA PHE A 33 -6.55 15.26 3.13
C PHE A 33 -5.47 16.26 2.71
N ASP A 34 -5.38 17.40 3.37
CA ASP A 34 -4.30 18.36 3.15
C ASP A 34 -2.94 17.79 3.58
N LEU A 35 -2.86 17.11 4.73
CA LEU A 35 -1.65 16.42 5.16
C LEU A 35 -1.25 15.32 4.16
N PHE A 36 -2.18 14.48 3.71
CA PHE A 36 -1.93 13.45 2.69
C PHE A 36 -1.46 14.07 1.37
N ARG A 37 -2.07 15.17 0.92
CA ARG A 37 -1.65 15.91 -0.28
C ARG A 37 -0.19 16.35 -0.15
N ASP A 38 0.15 17.00 0.96
CA ASP A 38 1.47 17.60 1.15
C ASP A 38 2.54 16.50 1.33
N THR A 39 2.23 15.41 2.03
CA THR A 39 3.05 14.19 2.07
C THR A 39 3.29 13.63 0.66
N THR A 40 2.24 13.48 -0.14
CA THR A 40 2.31 12.91 -1.50
C THR A 40 3.17 13.78 -2.42
N ARG A 41 3.07 15.11 -2.30
CA ARG A 41 3.94 16.06 -3.03
C ARG A 41 5.40 15.92 -2.64
N ARG A 42 5.70 15.83 -1.35
CA ARG A 42 7.09 15.72 -0.86
C ARG A 42 7.73 14.39 -1.25
N LEU A 43 6.94 13.32 -1.30
CA LEU A 43 7.35 12.02 -1.84
C LEU A 43 7.56 12.02 -3.37
N GLN A 44 7.25 13.13 -4.05
CA GLN A 44 7.37 13.29 -5.50
C GLN A 44 6.57 12.23 -6.27
N ALA A 45 5.39 11.87 -5.76
CA ALA A 45 4.49 10.99 -6.50
C ALA A 45 3.94 11.73 -7.73
N THR A 46 3.87 11.02 -8.84
CA THR A 46 3.52 11.56 -10.17
C THR A 46 2.01 11.65 -10.42
N GLY A 47 1.20 11.10 -9.53
CA GLY A 47 -0.26 11.16 -9.59
C GLY A 47 -0.93 10.00 -8.85
N ALA A 48 -2.25 9.89 -9.02
CA ALA A 48 -3.07 8.82 -8.43
C ALA A 48 -2.71 7.40 -8.91
N TYR A 49 -1.95 7.28 -9.99
CA TYR A 49 -1.48 5.99 -10.51
C TYR A 49 0.05 5.85 -10.47
N ASP A 50 0.74 6.66 -9.66
CA ASP A 50 2.18 6.46 -9.44
C ASP A 50 2.40 5.05 -8.87
N PRO A 51 3.14 4.16 -9.55
CA PRO A 51 3.22 2.76 -9.14
C PRO A 51 3.86 2.58 -7.76
N ARG A 52 4.58 3.58 -7.24
CA ARG A 52 5.19 3.55 -5.91
C ARG A 52 4.20 3.89 -4.80
N LEU A 53 3.05 4.49 -5.11
CA LEU A 53 2.06 4.96 -4.15
C LEU A 53 0.93 3.94 -4.00
N ALA A 54 0.46 3.70 -2.77
CA ALA A 54 -0.79 3.00 -2.55
C ALA A 54 -1.52 3.60 -1.35
N VAL A 55 -2.65 4.26 -1.61
CA VAL A 55 -3.64 4.65 -0.60
C VAL A 55 -4.65 3.54 -0.42
N THR A 56 -4.82 3.06 0.81
CA THR A 56 -5.69 1.93 1.15
C THR A 56 -6.63 2.27 2.29
N LEU A 57 -7.79 1.61 2.29
CA LEU A 57 -8.71 1.54 3.42
C LEU A 57 -8.61 0.15 4.04
N SER A 58 -8.09 0.05 5.25
CA SER A 58 -7.92 -1.25 5.94
C SER A 58 -8.67 -1.25 7.25
N GLU A 59 -9.38 -2.33 7.54
CA GLU A 59 -10.04 -2.51 8.84
C GLU A 59 -9.12 -3.28 9.80
N ARG A 60 -8.88 -2.73 10.99
CA ARG A 60 -8.13 -3.40 12.06
C ARG A 60 -8.82 -3.16 13.39
N SER A 61 -9.12 -4.24 14.11
CA SER A 61 -9.79 -4.18 15.42
C SER A 61 -11.11 -3.38 15.38
N GLY A 62 -11.90 -3.55 14.30
CA GLY A 62 -13.19 -2.87 14.09
C GLY A 62 -13.09 -1.39 13.70
N LYS A 63 -11.89 -0.87 13.45
CA LYS A 63 -11.66 0.52 13.04
C LYS A 63 -11.16 0.57 11.61
N LEU A 64 -11.71 1.49 10.83
CA LEU A 64 -11.23 1.74 9.47
C LEU A 64 -10.04 2.70 9.49
N HIS A 65 -8.99 2.37 8.75
CA HIS A 65 -7.75 3.14 8.67
C HIS A 65 -7.53 3.56 7.22
N LEU A 66 -7.39 4.86 6.99
CA LEU A 66 -6.88 5.39 5.72
C LEU A 66 -5.35 5.41 5.80
N ARG A 67 -4.66 4.74 4.88
CA ARG A 67 -3.21 4.59 4.90
C ARG A 67 -2.61 4.99 3.57
N LEU A 68 -1.59 5.84 3.60
CA LEU A 68 -0.70 6.11 2.48
C LEU A 68 0.57 5.28 2.64
N ASN A 69 0.76 4.38 1.69
CA ASN A 69 1.94 3.54 1.59
C ASN A 69 2.78 4.02 0.40
N PHE A 70 4.10 4.03 0.55
CA PHE A 70 5.03 4.36 -0.51
C PHE A 70 6.14 3.31 -0.57
N GLY A 71 6.30 2.69 -1.74
CA GLY A 71 7.06 1.46 -1.88
C GLY A 71 6.47 0.35 -1.00
N SER A 72 7.28 -0.18 -0.09
CA SER A 72 6.85 -1.19 0.88
C SER A 72 6.50 -0.60 2.26
N TRP A 73 6.55 0.72 2.43
CA TRP A 73 6.42 1.36 3.75
C TRP A 73 5.08 2.06 3.95
N LEU A 74 4.51 1.94 5.16
CA LEU A 74 3.43 2.81 5.64
C LEU A 74 4.02 4.18 6.01
N VAL A 75 3.73 5.22 5.24
CA VAL A 75 4.33 6.54 5.47
C VAL A 75 3.44 7.40 6.38
N LEU A 76 2.13 7.36 6.15
CA LEU A 76 1.14 8.12 6.88
C LEU A 76 -0.16 7.33 6.99
N GLY A 77 -0.83 7.38 8.13
CA GLY A 77 -2.15 6.81 8.29
C GLY A 77 -3.01 7.58 9.28
N VAL A 78 -4.32 7.55 9.07
CA VAL A 78 -5.31 8.08 10.01
C VAL A 78 -6.31 6.96 10.33
N ARG A 79 -6.50 6.73 11.63
CA ARG A 79 -7.37 5.69 12.18
C ARG A 79 -8.72 6.26 12.60
N GLY A 80 -9.75 5.47 12.38
CA GLY A 80 -11.10 5.73 12.86
C GLY A 80 -11.17 6.10 14.34
N PRO A 81 -12.17 6.90 14.76
CA PRO A 81 -12.35 7.25 16.17
C PRO A 81 -12.43 6.01 17.08
N GLY A 82 -12.01 6.15 18.33
CA GLY A 82 -12.18 5.12 19.35
C GLY A 82 -11.56 5.53 20.69
N GLN A 83 -11.33 4.56 21.58
CA GLN A 83 -10.85 4.86 22.94
C GLN A 83 -9.41 5.41 23.04
N THR A 84 -8.59 5.19 22.01
CA THR A 84 -7.19 5.64 21.95
C THR A 84 -7.09 7.00 21.26
N LEU A 85 -6.31 7.92 21.82
CA LEU A 85 -6.06 9.24 21.22
C LEU A 85 -5.05 9.15 20.08
N GLU A 86 -4.20 8.12 20.09
CA GLU A 86 -3.23 7.79 19.05
C GLU A 86 -4.00 7.34 17.80
N ARG A 87 -4.17 8.28 16.86
CA ARG A 87 -4.96 8.07 15.65
C ARG A 87 -4.16 8.33 14.38
N VAL A 88 -2.96 8.89 14.49
CA VAL A 88 -2.10 9.17 13.34
C VAL A 88 -0.91 8.23 13.37
N ASP A 89 -0.74 7.44 12.32
CA ASP A 89 0.48 6.67 12.09
C ASP A 89 1.41 7.51 11.21
N MET A 90 2.65 7.76 11.64
CA MET A 90 3.61 8.59 10.91
C MET A 90 4.99 7.94 10.89
N ALA A 91 5.55 7.75 9.69
CA ALA A 91 6.92 7.30 9.54
C ALA A 91 7.90 8.43 9.85
N LEU A 92 8.82 8.20 10.78
CA LEU A 92 9.86 9.15 11.17
C LEU A 92 11.22 8.44 11.30
N LEU A 93 12.27 9.13 10.87
CA LEU A 93 13.65 8.75 11.18
C LEU A 93 13.85 8.74 12.70
N ALA A 94 14.31 7.63 13.26
CA ALA A 94 14.38 7.42 14.71
C ALA A 94 15.31 8.41 15.43
N ARG A 95 16.24 9.05 14.70
CA ARG A 95 17.19 10.03 15.24
C ARG A 95 16.66 11.48 15.27
N GLU A 96 15.61 11.79 14.52
CA GLU A 96 15.21 13.19 14.30
C GLU A 96 14.38 13.73 15.48
N VAL A 97 13.70 12.85 16.20
CA VAL A 97 12.92 13.23 17.39
C VAL A 97 12.95 12.12 18.42
N ALA A 98 13.23 12.49 19.68
CA ALA A 98 13.06 11.63 20.83
C ALA A 98 11.56 11.54 21.19
N TRP A 99 10.85 10.62 20.56
CA TRP A 99 9.48 10.30 20.94
C TRP A 99 9.43 9.42 22.18
N ASP A 100 8.35 9.53 22.93
CA ASP A 100 8.03 8.56 23.97
C ASP A 100 7.86 7.17 23.34
N GLU A 101 8.56 6.17 23.88
CA GLU A 101 8.54 4.80 23.35
C GLU A 101 7.13 4.18 23.35
N ARG A 102 6.19 4.71 24.14
CA ARG A 102 4.78 4.30 24.12
C ARG A 102 4.09 4.60 22.79
N PHE A 103 4.58 5.57 22.03
CA PHE A 103 4.08 5.88 20.68
C PHE A 103 4.82 5.10 19.60
N THR A 104 5.89 4.38 19.92
CA THR A 104 6.64 3.60 18.93
C THR A 104 5.79 2.44 18.42
N GLY A 105 5.61 2.41 17.10
CA GLY A 105 5.04 1.27 16.38
C GLY A 105 6.12 0.26 16.02
N PHE A 106 6.34 0.05 14.72
CA PHE A 106 7.33 -0.90 14.21
C PHE A 106 8.44 -0.19 13.44
N ALA A 107 9.64 -0.79 13.47
CA ALA A 107 10.76 -0.37 12.63
C ALA A 107 10.64 -1.00 11.24
N PHE A 108 11.01 -0.23 10.22
CA PHE A 108 11.09 -0.75 8.86
C PHE A 108 12.38 -1.52 8.62
N GLU A 109 12.32 -2.50 7.72
CA GLU A 109 13.51 -3.18 7.23
C GLU A 109 14.50 -2.19 6.60
N ARG A 110 15.77 -2.38 6.92
CA ARG A 110 16.87 -1.53 6.46
C ARG A 110 18.11 -2.35 6.14
N LYS A 111 18.93 -1.84 5.22
CA LYS A 111 20.27 -2.39 4.97
C LYS A 111 21.25 -1.89 6.04
N GLU A 112 22.38 -2.58 6.17
CA GLU A 112 23.47 -2.09 7.00
C GLU A 112 23.92 -0.69 6.55
N GLY A 113 24.11 0.22 7.51
CA GLY A 113 24.44 1.62 7.24
C GLY A 113 23.27 2.54 6.87
N GLU A 114 22.08 2.00 6.55
CA GLU A 114 20.89 2.83 6.34
C GLU A 114 20.34 3.36 7.67
N PRO A 115 19.78 4.58 7.70
CA PRO A 115 19.17 5.10 8.90
C PRO A 115 17.91 4.31 9.27
N GLU A 116 17.65 4.22 10.57
CA GLU A 116 16.45 3.57 11.09
C GLU A 116 15.24 4.49 10.94
N VAL A 117 14.16 3.95 10.38
CA VAL A 117 12.86 4.60 10.29
C VAL A 117 11.85 3.74 11.03
N ARG A 118 11.02 4.38 11.84
CA ARG A 118 9.95 3.74 12.61
C ARG A 118 8.63 4.40 12.29
N THR A 119 7.55 3.63 12.37
CA THR A 119 6.20 4.20 12.44
C THR A 119 5.92 4.60 13.88
N TYR A 120 5.36 5.79 14.09
CA TYR A 120 4.87 6.26 15.38
C TYR A 120 3.36 6.44 15.34
N ALA A 121 2.69 5.91 16.37
CA ALA A 121 1.27 6.08 16.62
C ALA A 121 1.05 7.31 17.52
N LEU A 122 0.80 8.46 16.91
CA LEU A 122 0.75 9.76 17.56
C LEU A 122 -0.69 10.24 17.83
N PRO A 123 -0.92 10.94 18.95
CA PRO A 123 -2.17 11.66 19.19
C PRO A 123 -2.45 12.71 18.11
N ILE A 124 -3.71 12.81 17.66
CA ILE A 124 -4.07 13.72 16.57
C ILE A 124 -3.84 15.20 16.94
N ASP A 125 -4.01 15.56 18.20
CA ASP A 125 -3.77 16.90 18.75
C ASP A 125 -2.28 17.28 18.80
N VAL A 126 -1.38 16.29 18.81
CA VAL A 126 0.07 16.52 18.65
C VAL A 126 0.43 16.76 17.18
N VAL A 127 -0.18 16.00 16.26
CA VAL A 127 0.15 16.09 14.83
C VAL A 127 -0.56 17.25 14.13
N ARG A 128 -1.79 17.58 14.51
CA ARG A 128 -2.62 18.60 13.83
C ARG A 128 -1.98 20.00 13.79
N PRO A 129 -1.35 20.50 14.87
CA PRO A 129 -0.61 21.76 14.82
C PRO A 129 0.65 21.69 13.95
N LEU A 130 1.15 20.48 13.70
CA LEU A 130 2.38 20.17 12.97
C LEU A 130 3.50 21.17 13.28
N THR A 131 3.91 21.20 14.56
CA THR A 131 4.92 22.15 15.04
C THR A 131 6.18 22.09 14.19
N SER A 132 6.93 23.19 14.14
CA SER A 132 8.15 23.31 13.32
C SER A 132 9.13 22.16 13.51
N THR A 133 9.31 21.67 14.74
CA THR A 133 10.17 20.51 15.03
C THR A 133 9.63 19.21 14.44
N LEU A 134 8.34 18.89 14.65
CA LEU A 134 7.73 17.69 14.08
C LEU A 134 7.69 17.77 12.55
N GLN A 135 7.34 18.94 12.01
CA GLN A 135 7.33 19.21 10.58
C GLN A 135 8.70 18.97 9.95
N GLN A 136 9.77 19.54 10.51
CA GLN A 136 11.12 19.38 9.99
C GLN A 136 11.59 17.91 10.03
N ALA A 137 11.30 17.20 11.12
CA ALA A 137 11.62 15.78 11.23
C ALA A 137 10.85 14.94 10.20
N TYR A 138 9.57 15.27 9.99
CA TYR A 138 8.75 14.59 9.01
C TYR A 138 9.22 14.88 7.58
N ASP A 139 9.46 16.14 7.22
CA ASP A 139 9.96 16.53 5.91
C ASP A 139 11.30 15.86 5.58
N THR A 140 12.23 15.84 6.54
CA THR A 140 13.52 15.15 6.40
C THR A 140 13.33 13.65 6.19
N THR A 141 12.35 13.06 6.87
CA THR A 141 12.02 11.64 6.68
C THR A 141 11.41 11.39 5.30
N LEU A 142 10.52 12.26 4.82
CA LEU A 142 9.90 12.12 3.51
C LEU A 142 10.92 12.25 2.37
N ASP A 143 11.90 13.16 2.50
CA ASP A 143 13.00 13.28 1.53
C ASP A 143 13.81 11.98 1.44
N PHE A 144 14.11 11.37 2.59
CA PHE A 144 14.79 10.08 2.63
C PHE A 144 13.95 8.96 2.00
N ILE A 145 12.66 8.88 2.32
CA ILE A 145 11.74 7.87 1.77
C ILE A 145 11.60 8.03 0.25
N ALA A 146 11.46 9.26 -0.25
CA ALA A 146 11.37 9.56 -1.68
C ALA A 146 12.62 9.04 -2.43
N ALA A 147 13.81 9.34 -1.90
CA ALA A 147 15.07 8.89 -2.47
C ALA A 147 15.23 7.36 -2.42
N LYS A 148 14.83 6.73 -1.29
CA LYS A 148 14.90 5.27 -1.10
C LYS A 148 14.06 4.51 -2.12
N PHE A 149 12.84 4.99 -2.39
CA PHE A 149 11.90 4.32 -3.28
C PHE A 149 11.84 4.91 -4.70
N GLN A 150 12.77 5.79 -5.09
CA GLN A 150 12.77 6.44 -6.40
C GLN A 150 12.65 5.46 -7.58
N ASN A 151 13.31 4.29 -7.48
CA ASN A 151 13.35 3.26 -8.52
C ASN A 151 12.39 2.08 -8.24
N TRP A 152 11.59 2.19 -7.20
CA TRP A 152 10.69 1.12 -6.79
C TRP A 152 9.62 0.89 -7.85
N LYS A 153 9.38 -0.37 -8.19
CA LYS A 153 8.55 -0.70 -9.36
C LYS A 153 7.06 -0.75 -9.07
N LYS A 154 6.68 -1.13 -7.84
CA LYS A 154 5.28 -1.24 -7.45
C LYS A 154 5.10 -1.29 -5.94
N ALA A 155 4.19 -0.50 -5.39
CA ALA A 155 3.85 -0.54 -3.98
C ALA A 155 3.33 -1.91 -3.56
N THR A 156 3.69 -2.38 -2.36
CA THR A 156 3.26 -3.69 -1.85
C THR A 156 1.73 -3.80 -1.80
N HIS A 157 1.05 -2.71 -1.48
CA HIS A 157 -0.41 -2.65 -1.31
C HIS A 157 -1.16 -2.14 -2.54
N TRP A 158 -0.56 -2.24 -3.73
CA TRP A 158 -1.17 -1.73 -4.96
C TRP A 158 -2.54 -2.34 -5.28
N LYS A 159 -2.78 -3.62 -4.92
CA LYS A 159 -4.06 -4.28 -5.19
C LYS A 159 -5.22 -3.67 -4.40
N GLN A 160 -4.96 -3.05 -3.25
CA GLN A 160 -5.94 -2.35 -2.42
C GLN A 160 -5.91 -0.83 -2.66
N HIS A 161 -5.26 -0.39 -3.74
CA HIS A 161 -5.09 1.03 -3.99
C HIS A 161 -6.41 1.69 -4.43
N ASN A 162 -6.76 2.78 -3.78
CA ASN A 162 -7.92 3.63 -4.08
C ASN A 162 -7.43 4.93 -4.77
N PRO A 163 -7.30 4.97 -6.11
CA PRO A 163 -6.85 6.16 -6.83
C PRO A 163 -7.80 7.36 -6.67
N GLU A 164 -9.10 7.13 -6.54
CA GLU A 164 -10.13 8.16 -6.37
C GLU A 164 -9.87 9.01 -5.11
N ILE A 165 -9.41 8.37 -4.03
CA ILE A 165 -9.02 9.07 -2.80
C ILE A 165 -7.78 9.94 -3.05
N VAL A 166 -6.80 9.45 -3.83
CA VAL A 166 -5.61 10.24 -4.16
C VAL A 166 -5.96 11.45 -5.01
N GLU A 167 -6.83 11.30 -6.01
CA GLU A 167 -7.26 12.42 -6.83
C GLU A 167 -7.95 13.50 -5.97
N ALA A 168 -8.76 13.09 -4.99
CA ALA A 168 -9.38 13.99 -4.01
C ALA A 168 -8.39 14.70 -3.08
N PHE A 169 -7.13 14.27 -2.98
CA PHE A 169 -6.10 15.06 -2.31
C PHE A 169 -5.81 16.37 -3.06
N PHE A 170 -5.88 16.33 -4.40
CA PHE A 170 -5.43 17.41 -5.28
C PHE A 170 -6.57 18.21 -5.93
N ASP A 171 -7.74 17.59 -6.10
CA ASP A 171 -8.92 18.17 -6.76
C ASP A 171 -10.02 18.44 -5.71
N PRO A 172 -10.30 19.72 -5.38
CA PRO A 172 -11.33 20.08 -4.40
C PRO A 172 -12.74 19.61 -4.77
N ASP A 173 -13.07 19.55 -6.07
CA ASP A 173 -14.39 19.11 -6.51
C ASP A 173 -14.53 17.59 -6.36
N ARG A 174 -13.46 16.83 -6.63
CA ARG A 174 -13.41 15.39 -6.32
C ARG A 174 -13.48 15.14 -4.82
N ARG A 175 -12.77 15.95 -4.01
CA ARG A 175 -12.84 15.88 -2.55
C ARG A 175 -14.26 16.08 -2.04
N GLU A 176 -14.95 17.11 -2.53
CA GLU A 176 -16.32 17.40 -2.12
C GLU A 176 -17.27 16.25 -2.51
N ARG A 177 -17.15 15.74 -3.74
CA ARG A 177 -17.93 14.58 -4.18
C ARG A 177 -17.67 13.36 -3.30
N LEU A 178 -16.41 13.06 -3.00
CA LEU A 178 -16.04 11.95 -2.13
C LEU A 178 -16.60 12.12 -0.72
N PHE A 179 -16.60 13.35 -0.18
CA PHE A 179 -17.11 13.62 1.16
C PHE A 179 -18.63 13.49 1.25
N VAL A 180 -19.38 13.87 0.21
CA VAL A 180 -20.84 13.86 0.20
C VAL A 180 -21.42 12.52 -0.26
N SER A 181 -20.80 11.91 -1.26
CA SER A 181 -21.34 10.71 -1.92
C SER A 181 -20.64 9.43 -1.49
N GLY A 182 -19.46 9.54 -0.86
CA GLY A 182 -18.67 8.38 -0.46
C GLY A 182 -17.91 7.76 -1.61
N LEU A 183 -17.38 6.56 -1.39
CA LEU A 183 -16.94 5.69 -2.48
C LEU A 183 -18.17 4.91 -2.97
N THR A 184 -18.56 5.12 -4.22
CA THR A 184 -19.67 4.38 -4.83
C THR A 184 -19.31 2.89 -4.97
N ASP A 185 -20.31 2.00 -5.02
CA ASP A 185 -20.06 0.56 -5.19
C ASP A 185 -19.20 0.26 -6.43
N PHE A 186 -19.29 1.05 -7.50
CA PHE A 186 -18.43 0.89 -8.69
C PHE A 186 -16.94 1.19 -8.41
N GLU A 187 -16.65 2.08 -7.47
CA GLU A 187 -15.32 2.43 -6.99
C GLU A 187 -14.82 1.43 -5.93
N LEU A 188 -15.72 0.71 -5.25
CA LEU A 188 -15.42 -0.41 -4.34
C LEU A 188 -15.30 -1.77 -5.06
N VAL A 189 -15.83 -1.90 -6.29
CA VAL A 189 -15.95 -3.17 -7.03
C VAL A 189 -14.61 -3.75 -7.48
N TYR A 190 -13.51 -2.99 -7.43
CA TYR A 190 -12.17 -3.58 -7.61
C TYR A 190 -11.79 -4.56 -6.46
N GLU A 191 -12.46 -4.51 -5.30
CA GLU A 191 -12.13 -5.34 -4.13
C GLU A 191 -13.07 -6.53 -3.84
N ARG A 192 -14.31 -6.59 -4.35
CA ARG A 192 -15.20 -7.74 -4.05
C ARG A 192 -14.94 -8.99 -4.90
N GLN A 193 -14.45 -8.85 -6.13
CA GLN A 193 -14.23 -10.03 -7.00
C GLN A 193 -12.95 -10.81 -6.69
N TYR A 194 -12.00 -10.27 -5.92
CA TYR A 194 -10.75 -10.99 -5.59
C TYR A 194 -10.69 -11.56 -4.16
N THR A 195 -11.56 -11.17 -3.24
CA THR A 195 -11.63 -11.79 -1.90
C THR A 195 -12.55 -13.02 -1.86
N ALA A 196 -13.60 -13.06 -2.68
CA ALA A 196 -14.44 -14.26 -2.84
C ALA A 196 -13.71 -15.38 -3.62
N PHE A 197 -13.04 -15.07 -4.73
CA PHE A 197 -12.24 -16.05 -5.47
C PHE A 197 -10.93 -16.44 -4.76
N GLY A 198 -10.38 -15.56 -3.91
CA GLY A 198 -9.20 -15.87 -3.12
C GLY A 198 -9.45 -16.86 -1.98
N GLN A 199 -10.65 -16.88 -1.40
CA GLN A 199 -11.03 -17.93 -0.44
C GLN A 199 -11.41 -19.24 -1.14
N GLU A 200 -11.99 -19.20 -2.35
CA GLU A 200 -12.30 -20.42 -3.09
C GLU A 200 -11.06 -21.07 -3.72
N LEU A 201 -10.05 -20.30 -4.16
CA LEU A 201 -8.77 -20.86 -4.62
C LEU A 201 -7.89 -21.38 -3.47
N VAL A 202 -7.87 -20.73 -2.31
CA VAL A 202 -7.09 -21.24 -1.15
C VAL A 202 -7.73 -22.51 -0.58
N LEU A 203 -9.06 -22.67 -0.67
CA LEU A 203 -9.73 -23.93 -0.32
C LEU A 203 -9.61 -25.01 -1.40
N ALA A 204 -9.31 -24.64 -2.66
CA ALA A 204 -9.01 -25.60 -3.72
C ALA A 204 -7.53 -26.01 -3.76
N GLU A 205 -6.61 -25.17 -3.28
CA GLU A 205 -5.17 -25.47 -3.22
C GLU A 205 -4.75 -26.22 -1.94
N GLU A 206 -5.57 -26.26 -0.88
CA GLU A 206 -5.35 -27.13 0.29
C GLU A 206 -5.94 -28.55 0.14
N GLY A 207 -6.21 -28.98 -1.11
CA GLY A 207 -6.80 -30.29 -1.39
C GLY A 207 -6.27 -31.00 -2.64
N VAL A 208 -5.09 -30.61 -3.15
CA VAL A 208 -4.45 -31.33 -4.25
C VAL A 208 -3.22 -32.07 -3.73
N ASP A 209 -3.41 -33.36 -3.47
CA ASP A 209 -2.33 -34.33 -3.37
C ASP A 209 -1.43 -34.19 -4.61
N TYR A 210 -0.14 -33.98 -4.37
CA TYR A 210 0.91 -34.06 -5.39
C TYR A 210 1.04 -35.53 -5.87
N GLU A 211 0.13 -35.98 -6.72
CA GLU A 211 0.23 -37.21 -7.51
C GLU A 211 0.23 -36.90 -9.02
N VAL A 212 0.96 -35.87 -9.45
CA VAL A 212 1.21 -35.66 -10.90
C VAL A 212 2.62 -35.15 -11.16
N GLU A 213 3.63 -35.74 -10.53
CA GLU A 213 5.02 -35.63 -11.02
C GLU A 213 5.74 -36.98 -11.14
N ALA A 214 5.17 -38.09 -10.66
CA ALA A 214 5.74 -39.42 -10.84
C ALA A 214 5.29 -40.15 -12.12
N LYS A 215 4.25 -39.65 -12.82
CA LYS A 215 3.70 -40.31 -14.02
C LYS A 215 4.31 -39.80 -15.33
N ALA A 216 4.75 -38.55 -15.36
CA ALA A 216 5.42 -37.97 -16.53
C ALA A 216 6.88 -38.41 -16.65
N GLU A 217 7.59 -38.65 -15.54
CA GLU A 217 8.94 -39.22 -15.56
C GLU A 217 8.95 -40.73 -15.88
N ALA A 218 7.95 -41.49 -15.41
CA ALA A 218 7.85 -42.92 -15.69
C ALA A 218 7.44 -43.24 -17.16
N GLU A 219 6.60 -42.41 -17.78
CA GLU A 219 6.28 -42.56 -19.21
C GLU A 219 7.47 -42.19 -20.11
N LEU A 220 8.25 -41.16 -19.75
CA LEU A 220 9.46 -40.76 -20.48
C LEU A 220 10.61 -41.78 -20.37
N GLU A 221 10.80 -42.42 -19.21
CA GLU A 221 11.79 -43.49 -19.05
C GLU A 221 11.39 -44.76 -19.81
N SER A 222 10.09 -45.10 -19.86
CA SER A 222 9.61 -46.27 -20.63
C SER A 222 9.75 -46.10 -22.14
N GLU A 223 9.51 -44.90 -22.68
CA GLU A 223 9.69 -44.61 -24.11
C GLU A 223 11.19 -44.53 -24.50
N MET A 224 12.07 -44.15 -23.57
CA MET A 224 13.52 -44.20 -23.79
C MET A 224 14.08 -45.62 -23.78
N GLU A 225 13.60 -46.51 -22.89
CA GLU A 225 14.01 -47.93 -22.87
C GLU A 225 13.50 -48.72 -24.09
N GLU A 226 12.27 -48.46 -24.56
CA GLU A 226 11.73 -49.10 -25.77
C GLU A 226 12.47 -48.68 -27.05
N SER A 227 13.03 -47.46 -27.08
CA SER A 227 13.87 -46.97 -28.19
C SER A 227 15.30 -47.57 -28.18
N MET A 228 15.78 -48.03 -27.03
CA MET A 228 17.11 -48.65 -26.89
C MET A 228 17.10 -50.17 -27.18
N GLU A 229 15.99 -50.87 -27.00
CA GLU A 229 15.89 -52.31 -27.31
C GLU A 229 15.61 -52.62 -28.80
N ALA A 230 15.18 -51.63 -29.60
CA ALA A 230 14.84 -51.84 -31.02
C ALA A 230 15.96 -51.51 -32.03
N GLY A 231 17.18 -51.20 -31.58
CA GLY A 231 18.18 -50.54 -32.42
C GLY A 231 19.62 -51.03 -32.27
N ASP A 232 19.85 -52.34 -32.18
CA ASP A 232 21.18 -52.90 -32.40
C ASP A 232 21.58 -52.66 -33.87
N ARG A 233 22.40 -51.61 -34.12
CA ARG A 233 23.54 -51.60 -35.07
C ARG A 233 24.13 -50.19 -35.30
N VAL A 234 25.42 -50.10 -34.98
CA VAL A 234 26.51 -49.56 -35.84
C VAL A 234 26.98 -48.11 -35.60
N LEU A 235 28.21 -48.05 -35.02
CA LEU A 235 29.32 -47.07 -35.13
C LEU A 235 29.37 -45.88 -34.13
N THR A 236 30.26 -45.89 -33.13
CA THR A 236 31.66 -45.35 -33.13
C THR A 236 31.70 -43.91 -33.67
N GLU A 237 32.03 -42.82 -32.97
CA GLU A 237 33.10 -42.49 -32.01
C GLU A 237 32.84 -41.06 -31.46
N PRO A 238 33.58 -40.56 -30.45
CA PRO A 238 33.24 -39.35 -29.69
C PRO A 238 33.85 -38.08 -30.29
N PHE A 239 33.17 -36.94 -30.19
CA PHE A 239 33.80 -35.63 -30.45
C PHE A 239 33.58 -34.65 -29.30
N SER A 240 34.68 -34.45 -28.58
CA SER A 240 34.99 -33.22 -27.87
C SER A 240 35.28 -32.08 -28.85
N GLN A 241 35.11 -30.83 -28.39
CA GLN A 241 35.44 -29.55 -29.06
C GLN A 241 34.44 -29.18 -30.18
N ILE A 242 33.93 -27.95 -30.28
CA ILE A 242 34.66 -26.72 -30.58
C ILE A 242 33.89 -25.47 -30.11
N PHE A 243 34.69 -24.49 -29.71
CA PHE A 243 34.48 -23.11 -29.28
C PHE A 243 33.70 -22.13 -30.20
N LEU A 244 33.25 -21.04 -29.53
CA LEU A 244 33.36 -19.60 -29.83
C LEU A 244 32.53 -18.90 -30.94
N ASN A 245 31.99 -17.77 -30.45
CA ASN A 245 31.82 -16.46 -31.07
C ASN A 245 30.69 -16.26 -32.10
N ILE A 246 29.94 -15.17 -31.91
CA ILE A 246 30.09 -13.95 -32.74
C ILE A 246 29.31 -12.78 -32.10
N GLU A 247 30.04 -11.69 -31.90
CA GLU A 247 29.59 -10.31 -31.66
C GLU A 247 29.07 -9.64 -32.94
N GLU A 248 28.24 -8.60 -32.74
CA GLU A 248 28.03 -7.40 -33.57
C GLU A 248 27.43 -7.50 -35.00
N ALA A 249 26.29 -6.80 -35.14
CA ALA A 249 26.03 -5.81 -36.19
C ALA A 249 25.10 -4.71 -35.65
#